data_AF-A0A1X7SKU0-F1
#
_entry.id   AF-A0A1X7SKU0-F1
#
_cell.length_a   1.000
_cell.length_b   1.000
_cell.length_c   1.000
_cell.angle_alpha   90.00
_cell.angle_beta   90.00
_cell.angle_gamma   90.00
#
_symmetry.space_group_name_H-M   'P 1'
#
loop_
_entity.id
_entity.type
_entity.pdbx_description
1 polymer ?
#
loop_
_entity_poly.entity_id
_entity_poly.type
_entity_poly.pdbx_seq_one_letter_code
_entity_poly.pdbx_strand_id
1 'polypeptide(L)'
;MDSWYNVECHNTGPLVNTKYNKEDVSLKWKGSWETSEFELLAEDVPQTKYPVIIKDTPHYKTWYKKDDIFDLPKGLSLCMYGLTTNCQNSSINPILIVTQIN
;
A
#
# COMPACT_ATOMS: atom_id res chain seq x y z
N MET A 1 -24.53 14.99 -17.88
CA MET A 1 -24.40 13.60 -18.36
C MET A 1 -22.94 13.40 -18.66
N ASP A 2 -22.22 12.85 -17.70
CA ASP A 2 -20.76 12.79 -17.68
C ASP A 2 -20.27 11.59 -18.52
N SER A 3 -19.51 11.87 -19.58
CA SER A 3 -19.09 10.90 -20.60
C SER A 3 -17.74 10.24 -20.30
N TRP A 4 -17.53 9.72 -19.10
CA TRP A 4 -16.22 9.21 -18.64
C TRP A 4 -16.02 7.69 -18.82
N TYR A 5 -16.71 7.05 -19.78
CA TYR A 5 -16.65 5.59 -19.94
C TYR A 5 -16.48 5.10 -21.39
N ASN A 6 -15.81 5.86 -22.25
CA ASN A 6 -15.32 5.34 -23.53
C ASN A 6 -13.80 5.13 -23.47
N VAL A 7 -13.38 4.09 -22.76
CA VAL A 7 -11.99 3.62 -22.82
C VAL A 7 -11.90 2.66 -24.00
N GLU A 8 -11.65 3.21 -25.20
CA GLU A 8 -11.40 2.38 -26.39
C GLU A 8 -10.13 1.56 -26.16
N CYS A 9 -10.24 0.24 -26.28
CA CYS A 9 -9.12 -0.67 -26.14
C CYS A 9 -8.32 -0.74 -27.44
N HIS A 10 -7.09 -0.19 -27.45
CA HIS A 10 -6.27 -0.07 -28.65
C HIS A 10 -5.43 -1.32 -28.96
N ASN A 11 -5.27 -2.25 -27.99
CA ASN A 11 -4.44 -3.45 -28.16
C ASN A 11 -5.28 -4.73 -28.20
N THR A 12 -4.71 -5.78 -28.80
CA THR A 12 -5.33 -7.11 -28.92
C THR A 12 -4.31 -8.19 -28.54
N GLY A 13 -4.68 -9.07 -27.62
CA GLY A 13 -3.81 -10.17 -27.16
C GLY A 13 -3.63 -11.23 -28.24
N PRO A 14 -2.41 -11.81 -28.40
CA PRO A 14 -2.07 -12.65 -29.56
C PRO A 14 -2.70 -14.05 -29.54
N LEU A 15 -3.11 -14.56 -28.38
CA LEU A 15 -3.59 -15.94 -28.22
C LEU A 15 -5.11 -16.08 -28.23
N VAL A 16 -5.81 -15.07 -27.69
CA VAL A 16 -7.27 -15.12 -27.46
C VAL A 16 -7.99 -13.87 -27.92
N ASN A 17 -7.32 -12.99 -28.68
CA ASN A 17 -7.87 -11.74 -29.20
C ASN A 17 -8.51 -10.82 -28.15
N THR A 18 -8.13 -10.96 -26.87
CA THR A 18 -8.62 -10.11 -25.80
C THR A 18 -8.23 -8.66 -26.06
N LYS A 19 -9.21 -7.77 -26.06
CA LYS A 19 -8.98 -6.32 -26.17
C LYS A 19 -8.44 -5.79 -24.84
N TYR A 20 -7.37 -4.99 -24.88
CA TYR A 20 -6.79 -4.39 -23.68
C TYR A 20 -6.17 -3.02 -23.97
N ASN A 21 -5.97 -2.23 -22.93
CA ASN A 21 -5.12 -1.04 -22.94
C ASN A 21 -3.90 -1.28 -22.06
N LYS A 22 -2.75 -0.74 -22.50
CA LYS A 22 -1.53 -0.72 -21.69
C LYS A 22 -1.32 0.71 -21.24
N GLU A 23 -1.63 0.96 -19.98
CA GLU A 23 -1.25 2.19 -19.32
C GLU A 23 0.09 1.93 -18.63
N ASP A 24 1.12 2.62 -19.08
CA ASP A 24 2.42 2.56 -18.43
C ASP A 24 2.68 3.90 -17.72
N VAL A 25 3.22 3.82 -16.52
CA VAL A 25 3.59 5.00 -15.75
C VAL A 25 4.77 5.67 -16.44
N SER A 26 4.71 6.99 -16.66
CA SER A 26 5.79 7.70 -17.36
C SER A 26 7.15 7.46 -16.68
N LEU A 27 8.24 7.48 -17.44
CA LEU A 27 9.60 7.30 -16.90
C LEU A 27 9.91 8.29 -15.76
N LYS A 28 9.39 9.53 -15.85
CA LYS A 28 9.52 10.54 -14.78
C LYS A 28 8.93 10.07 -13.44
N TRP A 29 7.77 9.42 -13.49
CA TRP A 29 7.10 8.89 -12.32
C TRP A 29 7.78 7.61 -11.81
N LYS A 30 8.31 6.76 -12.69
CA LYS A 30 9.08 5.57 -12.29
C LYS A 30 10.35 5.96 -11.51
N GLY A 31 11.10 6.94 -12.00
CA GLY A 31 12.30 7.44 -11.30
C GLY A 31 12.00 8.09 -9.94
N SER A 32 10.74 8.50 -9.68
CA SER A 32 10.36 9.06 -8.37
C SER A 32 10.20 8.02 -7.27
N TRP A 33 10.15 6.73 -7.61
CA TRP A 33 10.03 5.61 -6.67
C TRP A 33 11.32 4.79 -6.55
N GLU A 34 12.37 5.19 -7.26
CA GLU A 34 13.69 4.58 -7.11
C GLU A 34 14.32 5.10 -5.81
N THR A 35 14.59 4.19 -4.87
CA THR A 35 15.38 4.50 -3.67
C THR A 35 16.84 4.11 -3.89
N SER A 36 17.74 4.93 -3.37
CA SER A 36 19.18 4.63 -3.27
C SER A 36 19.64 4.42 -1.83
N GLU A 37 18.72 4.56 -0.87
CA GLU A 37 18.98 4.46 0.55
C GLU A 37 18.59 3.05 1.03
N PHE A 38 19.61 2.23 1.30
CA PHE A 38 19.44 0.84 1.75
C PHE A 38 20.02 0.60 3.14
N GLU A 39 20.42 1.66 3.83
CA GLU A 39 20.98 1.56 5.17
C GLU A 39 19.89 1.18 6.18
N LEU A 40 20.18 0.18 7.01
CA LEU A 40 19.29 -0.19 8.10
C LEU A 40 19.38 0.87 9.20
N LEU A 41 18.23 1.38 9.62
CA LEU A 41 18.16 2.33 10.71
C LEU A 41 18.69 1.72 12.01
N ALA A 42 19.29 2.53 12.88
CA ALA A 42 19.68 2.12 14.23
C ALA A 42 18.45 1.74 15.07
N GLU A 43 18.65 1.03 16.17
CA GLU A 43 17.55 0.70 17.09
C GLU A 43 17.09 1.96 17.85
N ASP A 44 15.80 2.29 17.72
CA ASP A 44 15.15 3.48 18.28
C ASP A 44 14.13 3.14 19.37
N VAL A 45 13.63 1.91 19.39
CA VAL A 45 12.80 1.34 20.45
C VAL A 45 13.31 -0.03 20.86
N PRO A 46 13.11 -0.45 22.13
CA PRO A 46 13.54 -1.77 22.60
C PRO A 46 12.95 -2.89 21.74
N GLN A 47 13.77 -3.85 21.31
CA GLN A 47 13.27 -5.05 20.66
C GLN A 47 12.31 -5.82 21.57
N THR A 48 11.09 -6.03 21.07
CA THR A 48 10.07 -6.84 21.71
C THR A 48 9.71 -8.02 20.81
N LYS A 49 9.37 -9.16 21.41
CA LYS A 49 8.95 -10.34 20.65
C LYS A 49 7.75 -10.07 19.72
N TYR A 50 6.82 -9.23 20.17
CA TYR A 50 5.58 -8.89 19.47
C TYR A 50 5.44 -7.36 19.32
N PRO A 51 4.63 -6.87 18.35
CA PRO A 51 4.34 -5.44 18.22
C PRO A 51 3.76 -4.84 19.49
N VAL A 52 4.18 -3.61 19.78
CA VAL A 52 3.73 -2.83 20.94
C VAL A 52 2.97 -1.58 20.51
N ILE A 53 2.06 -1.10 21.36
CA ILE A 53 1.38 0.16 21.11
C ILE A 53 2.34 1.31 21.39
N ILE A 54 2.64 2.11 20.37
CA ILE A 54 3.46 3.32 20.50
C ILE A 54 2.63 4.59 20.60
N LYS A 55 1.34 4.52 20.20
CA LYS A 55 0.41 5.63 20.32
C LYS A 55 -1.02 5.13 20.46
N ASP A 56 -1.73 5.64 21.45
CA ASP A 56 -3.14 5.35 21.70
C ASP A 56 -3.89 6.66 21.88
N THR A 57 -4.85 6.93 21.00
CA THR A 57 -5.71 8.12 21.05
C THR A 57 -7.15 7.71 20.76
N PRO A 58 -8.15 8.55 21.09
CA PRO A 58 -9.53 8.28 20.73
C PRO A 58 -9.78 8.08 19.23
N HIS A 59 -8.89 8.56 18.35
CA HIS A 59 -9.07 8.52 16.90
C HIS A 59 -8.26 7.42 16.21
N TYR A 60 -7.16 6.99 16.81
CA TYR A 60 -6.30 5.95 16.23
C TYR A 60 -5.43 5.28 17.29
N LYS A 61 -5.03 4.06 16.95
CA LYS A 61 -4.09 3.24 17.70
C LYS A 61 -2.99 2.76 16.77
N THR A 62 -1.74 2.96 17.15
CA THR A 62 -0.58 2.59 16.34
C THR A 62 0.23 1.53 17.06
N TRP A 63 0.39 0.39 16.38
CA TRP A 63 1.25 -0.70 16.79
C TRP A 63 2.53 -0.67 15.96
N TYR A 64 3.67 -0.90 16.60
CA TYR A 64 4.97 -0.90 15.94
C TYR A 64 5.86 -2.03 16.47
N LYS A 65 6.64 -2.60 15.57
CA LYS A 65 7.77 -3.48 15.85
C LYS A 65 8.80 -3.23 14.76
N LYS A 66 10.05 -2.98 15.15
CA LYS A 66 11.15 -3.00 14.20
C LYS A 66 11.40 -4.44 13.74
N ASP A 67 11.80 -4.62 12.49
CA ASP A 67 12.21 -5.94 12.01
C ASP A 67 13.47 -6.41 12.74
N ASP A 68 13.44 -7.65 13.19
CA ASP A 68 14.49 -8.35 13.95
C ASP A 68 14.82 -9.73 13.35
N ILE A 69 14.23 -10.06 12.19
CA ILE A 69 14.34 -11.39 11.58
C ILE A 69 14.93 -11.31 10.17
N PHE A 70 14.49 -10.36 9.35
CA PHE A 70 14.84 -10.33 7.94
C PHE A 70 16.07 -9.46 7.63
N ASP A 71 16.35 -8.43 8.44
CA ASP A 71 17.47 -7.49 8.27
C ASP A 71 17.51 -6.91 6.85
N LEU A 72 16.33 -6.64 6.28
CA LEU A 72 16.18 -6.04 4.95
C LEU A 72 15.80 -4.57 5.07
N PRO A 73 16.25 -3.70 4.15
CA PRO A 73 15.77 -2.32 4.05
C PRO A 73 14.36 -2.30 3.44
N LYS A 74 13.42 -2.95 4.14
CA LYS A 74 12.02 -3.09 3.76
C LYS A 74 11.16 -2.94 5.01
N GLY A 75 10.16 -2.09 4.94
CA GLY A 75 9.15 -1.98 5.99
C GLY A 75 7.94 -2.86 5.66
N LEU A 76 7.65 -3.87 6.50
CA LEU A 76 6.42 -4.64 6.35
C LEU A 76 5.21 -3.85 6.86
N SER A 77 4.46 -3.28 5.90
CA SER A 77 3.03 -2.93 5.92
C SER A 77 2.52 -1.92 6.97
N LEU A 78 2.25 -0.70 6.51
CA LEU A 78 1.28 0.18 7.17
C LEU A 78 -0.12 -0.42 7.01
N CYS A 79 -0.57 -1.22 7.97
CA CYS A 79 -1.94 -1.73 8.01
C CYS A 79 -2.88 -0.71 8.67
N MET A 80 -3.72 -0.05 7.88
CA MET A 80 -4.73 0.88 8.39
C MET A 80 -6.12 0.21 8.43
N TYR A 81 -6.74 0.23 9.60
CA TYR A 81 -8.13 -0.20 9.78
C TYR A 81 -8.99 1.02 10.10
N GLY A 82 -9.83 1.44 9.15
CA GLY A 82 -10.83 2.48 9.38
C GLY A 82 -12.08 1.89 10.04
N LEU A 83 -12.37 2.30 11.28
CA LEU A 83 -13.58 1.90 11.99
C LEU A 83 -14.64 2.99 11.83
N THR A 84 -15.77 2.65 11.21
CA THR A 84 -16.96 3.52 11.14
C THR A 84 -18.22 2.69 11.27
N THR A 85 -19.19 3.19 12.04
CA THR A 85 -20.49 2.54 12.24
C THR A 85 -21.35 2.55 10.98
N ASN A 86 -21.02 3.38 9.98
CA ASN A 86 -21.82 3.56 8.77
C ASN A 86 -21.47 2.55 7.66
N CYS A 87 -20.36 1.82 7.78
CA CYS A 87 -19.95 0.82 6.78
C CYS A 87 -20.73 -0.49 6.85
N GLN A 88 -21.50 -0.76 7.91
CA GLN A 88 -22.28 -1.99 8.02
C GLN A 88 -23.61 -1.95 7.23
N ASN A 89 -24.05 -0.78 6.77
CA ASN A 89 -25.32 -0.59 6.06
C ASN A 89 -25.17 -0.35 4.56
N SER A 90 -23.97 -0.43 4.01
CA SER A 90 -23.72 -0.27 2.57
C SER A 90 -22.75 -1.34 2.09
N SER A 91 -22.96 -1.88 0.89
CA SER A 91 -22.16 -2.93 0.25
C SER A 91 -20.70 -2.55 -0.08
N ILE A 92 -20.15 -1.52 0.56
CA ILE A 92 -18.80 -1.00 0.32
C ILE A 92 -17.90 -1.48 1.46
N ASN A 93 -17.12 -2.52 1.14
CA ASN A 93 -16.16 -3.19 2.00
C ASN A 93 -15.10 -2.24 2.58
N PRO A 94 -14.51 -2.56 3.76
CA PRO A 94 -13.39 -1.80 4.30
C PRO A 94 -12.21 -1.78 3.30
N ILE A 95 -11.68 -0.59 3.04
CA ILE A 95 -10.52 -0.40 2.17
C ILE A 95 -9.28 -0.84 2.96
N LEU A 96 -8.77 -2.04 2.67
CA LEU A 96 -7.43 -2.47 3.09
C LEU A 96 -6.41 -1.78 2.19
N ILE A 97 -5.82 -0.67 2.65
CA ILE A 97 -4.67 -0.07 1.97
C ILE A 97 -3.42 -0.74 2.51
N VAL A 98 -2.89 -1.72 1.79
CA VAL A 98 -1.53 -2.24 2.01
C VAL A 98 -0.59 -1.37 1.18
N THR A 99 0.14 -0.48 1.83
CA THR A 99 1.26 0.23 1.18
C THR A 99 2.55 -0.48 1.55
N GLN A 100 3.20 -1.07 0.56
CA GLN A 100 4.57 -1.55 0.65
C GLN A 100 5.47 -0.37 0.28
N ILE A 101 6.27 0.09 1.24
CA ILE A 101 7.32 1.08 1.00
C ILE A 101 8.62 0.28 0.84
N ASN A 102 9.19 0.33 -0.37
CA ASN A 102 10.49 -0.27 -0.70
C ASN A 102 11.61 0.75 -0.47
#